data_AF-L8LUY9-F1
#
_entry.id   AF-L8LUY9-F1
#
_cell.length_a   1.000
_cell.length_b   1.000
_cell.length_c   1.000
_cell.angle_alpha   90.00
_cell.angle_beta   90.00
_cell.angle_gamma   90.00
#
_symmetry.space_group_name_H-M   'P 1'
#
loop_
_entity.id
_entity.type
_entity.pdbx_description
1 polymer ?
#
loop_
_entity_poly.entity_id
_entity_poly.type
_entity_poly.pdbx_seq_one_letter_code
_entity_poly.pdbx_strand_id
1 'polypeptide(L)'
;MASNNLPTQQSSGKVNTRFSLVNSLLAYPDRVTTILEDHEEMLDYALVQLLENISEYMKMQNRFNTAHFLNTLTNQIQQNLDCHRPN
;
A
#
# COMPACT_ATOMS: atom_id res chain seq x y z
N MET A 1 8.91 42.47 -8.28
CA MET A 1 8.30 41.58 -9.30
C MET A 1 8.23 40.19 -8.69
N ALA A 2 7.08 39.53 -8.84
CA ALA A 2 6.55 38.53 -7.93
C ALA A 2 7.45 37.29 -7.72
N SER A 3 7.66 36.94 -6.46
CA SER A 3 8.08 35.60 -6.03
C SER A 3 6.96 34.64 -6.41
N ASN A 4 7.24 33.75 -7.35
CA ASN A 4 6.34 32.68 -7.73
C ASN A 4 6.18 31.74 -6.53
N ASN A 5 5.09 31.93 -5.80
CA ASN A 5 4.57 30.97 -4.83
C ASN A 5 4.21 29.70 -5.61
N LEU A 6 5.15 28.77 -5.70
CA LEU A 6 4.86 27.39 -6.01
C LEU A 6 3.94 26.90 -4.88
N PRO A 7 2.69 26.48 -5.16
CA PRO A 7 1.88 25.85 -4.14
C PRO A 7 2.61 24.57 -3.74
N THR A 8 3.17 24.54 -2.53
CA THR A 8 3.64 23.32 -1.90
C THR A 8 2.47 22.35 -1.87
N GLN A 9 2.48 21.43 -2.83
CA GLN A 9 1.42 20.48 -3.10
C GLN A 9 1.23 19.55 -1.91
N GLN A 10 0.40 19.97 -0.96
CA GLN A 10 0.05 19.21 0.24
C GLN A 10 -1.01 18.11 -0.01
N SER A 11 -1.25 17.65 -1.25
CA SER A 11 -2.34 16.70 -1.53
C SER A 11 -2.02 15.53 -2.47
N SER A 12 -0.74 15.30 -2.83
CA SER A 12 -0.39 14.29 -3.86
C SER A 12 0.70 13.29 -3.45
N GLY A 13 1.42 13.52 -2.34
CA GLY A 13 2.56 12.68 -1.95
C GLY A 13 2.18 11.30 -1.41
N LYS A 14 1.14 11.22 -0.56
CA LYS A 14 0.79 9.97 0.16
C LYS A 14 0.33 8.83 -0.74
N VAL A 15 -0.24 9.12 -1.91
CA VAL A 15 -0.66 8.09 -2.88
C VAL A 15 0.56 7.52 -3.61
N ASN A 16 1.52 8.36 -3.98
CA ASN A 16 2.76 7.92 -4.63
C ASN A 16 3.64 7.10 -3.67
N THR A 17 3.69 7.46 -2.39
CA THR A 17 4.43 6.71 -1.38
C THR A 17 3.82 5.32 -1.16
N ARG A 18 2.49 5.22 -1.08
CA ARG A 18 1.80 3.92 -0.95
C ARG A 18 1.97 3.04 -2.19
N PHE A 19 1.93 3.61 -3.40
CA PHE A 19 2.27 2.87 -4.61
C PHE A 19 3.71 2.35 -4.61
N SER A 20 4.65 3.17 -4.13
CA SER A 20 6.07 2.79 -4.01
C SER A 20 6.27 1.65 -3.00
N LEU A 21 5.51 1.68 -1.89
CA LEU A 21 5.45 0.61 -0.91
C LEU A 21 4.95 -0.70 -1.55
N VAL A 22 3.79 -0.67 -2.22
CA VAL A 22 3.25 -1.86 -2.91
C VAL A 22 4.24 -2.40 -3.94
N ASN A 23 4.90 -1.53 -4.71
CA ASN A 23 5.90 -1.96 -5.68
C ASN A 23 7.11 -2.63 -5.00
N SER A 24 7.51 -2.14 -3.82
CA SER A 24 8.58 -2.75 -3.03
C SER A 24 8.18 -4.11 -2.47
N LEU A 25 6.93 -4.25 -1.99
CA LEU A 25 6.37 -5.54 -1.54
C LEU A 25 6.33 -6.56 -2.68
N LEU A 26 5.98 -6.12 -3.90
CA LEU A 26 5.96 -6.96 -5.10
C LEU A 26 7.36 -7.33 -5.60
N ALA A 27 8.33 -6.44 -5.45
CA ALA A 27 9.72 -6.68 -5.85
C ALA A 27 10.47 -7.60 -4.87
N TYR A 28 10.13 -7.53 -3.58
CA TYR A 28 10.81 -8.25 -2.51
C TYR A 28 9.83 -9.04 -1.63
N PRO A 29 9.24 -10.13 -2.15
CA PRO A 29 8.28 -10.94 -1.41
C PRO A 29 8.85 -11.56 -0.11
N ASP A 30 10.16 -11.82 -0.07
CA ASP A 30 10.84 -12.36 1.12
C ASP A 30 11.06 -11.32 2.23
N ARG A 31 10.90 -10.02 1.92
CA ARG A 31 11.12 -8.90 2.86
C ARG A 31 9.83 -8.19 3.25
N VAL A 32 8.68 -8.77 2.89
CA VAL A 32 7.36 -8.18 3.15
C VAL A 32 7.19 -7.74 4.59
N THR A 33 7.47 -8.62 5.56
CA THR A 33 7.32 -8.32 6.98
C THR A 33 8.15 -7.10 7.38
N THR A 34 9.44 -7.08 7.04
CA THR A 34 10.33 -5.95 7.35
C THR A 34 9.88 -4.65 6.68
N ILE A 35 9.41 -4.71 5.43
CA ILE A 35 8.92 -3.54 4.70
C ILE A 35 7.63 -3.00 5.35
N LEU A 36 6.73 -3.87 5.80
CA LEU A 36 5.51 -3.48 6.49
C LEU A 36 5.80 -2.90 7.88
N GLU A 37 6.73 -3.50 8.63
CA GLU A 37 7.17 -3.00 9.94
C GLU A 37 7.83 -1.62 9.84
N ASP A 38 8.71 -1.43 8.86
CA ASP A 38 9.39 -0.14 8.63
C ASP A 38 8.41 0.96 8.22
N HIS A 39 7.22 0.60 7.74
CA HIS A 39 6.18 1.53 7.29
C HIS A 39 4.86 1.28 8.05
N GLU A 40 4.93 0.88 9.32
CA GLU A 40 3.74 0.56 10.14
C GLU A 40 2.73 1.72 10.17
N GLU A 41 3.22 2.96 10.14
CA GLU A 41 2.42 4.18 10.12
C GLU A 41 1.54 4.33 8.86
N MET A 42 1.87 3.59 7.80
CA MET A 42 1.13 3.57 6.53
C MET A 42 0.21 2.36 6.40
N LEU A 43 0.22 1.44 7.37
CA LEU A 43 -0.69 0.30 7.41
C LEU A 43 -2.06 0.76 7.86
N ASP A 44 -2.83 1.25 6.89
CA ASP A 44 -4.17 1.80 7.11
C ASP A 44 -5.18 1.23 6.11
N TYR A 45 -6.48 1.43 6.36
CA TYR A 45 -7.54 0.92 5.48
C TYR A 45 -7.42 1.43 4.03
N ALA A 46 -6.81 2.59 3.77
CA ALA A 46 -6.56 3.05 2.41
C ALA A 46 -5.42 2.29 1.72
N LEU A 47 -4.43 1.76 2.46
CA LEU A 47 -3.44 0.83 1.89
C LEU A 47 -4.10 -0.49 1.50
N VAL A 48 -4.98 -1.02 2.36
CA VAL A 48 -5.79 -2.22 2.09
C VAL A 48 -6.57 -2.06 0.78
N GLN A 49 -7.32 -0.96 0.63
CA GLN A 49 -8.07 -0.66 -0.60
C GLN A 49 -7.18 -0.55 -1.84
N LEU A 50 -5.96 -0.01 -1.69
CA LEU A 50 -5.01 0.08 -2.79
C LEU A 50 -4.51 -1.32 -3.21
N LEU A 51 -4.18 -2.18 -2.26
CA LEU A 51 -3.75 -3.56 -2.51
C LEU A 51 -4.85 -4.37 -3.20
N GLU A 52 -6.11 -4.22 -2.77
CA GLU A 52 -7.27 -4.86 -3.41
C GLU A 52 -7.44 -4.40 -4.87
N ASN A 53 -7.40 -3.10 -5.12
CA ASN A 53 -7.50 -2.56 -6.48
C ASN A 53 -6.38 -3.07 -7.40
N ILE A 54 -5.13 -3.12 -6.90
CA ILE A 54 -4.01 -3.65 -7.67
C ILE A 54 -4.16 -5.16 -7.87
N SER A 55 -4.65 -5.90 -6.87
CA SER A 55 -4.92 -7.34 -6.98
C SER A 55 -5.94 -7.64 -8.09
N GLU A 56 -7.06 -6.93 -8.12
CA GLU A 56 -8.07 -7.06 -9.17
C GLU A 56 -7.50 -6.71 -10.55
N TYR A 57 -6.71 -5.64 -10.65
CA TYR A 57 -6.01 -5.29 -11.88
C TYR A 57 -5.03 -6.39 -12.34
N MET A 58 -4.31 -7.03 -11.42
CA MET A 58 -3.41 -8.15 -11.73
C MET A 58 -4.18 -9.39 -12.20
N LYS A 59 -5.38 -9.65 -11.67
CA LYS A 59 -6.28 -10.73 -12.16
C LYS A 59 -6.71 -10.47 -13.60
N MET A 60 -7.09 -9.23 -13.94
CA MET A 60 -7.44 -8.85 -15.31
C MET A 60 -6.27 -9.06 -16.29
N GLN A 61 -5.03 -8.95 -15.82
CA GLN A 61 -3.82 -9.22 -16.60
C GLN A 61 -3.36 -10.69 -16.58
N ASN A 62 -4.18 -11.62 -16.10
CA ASN A 62 -3.83 -13.04 -15.92
C ASN A 62 -2.64 -13.29 -14.98
N ARG A 63 -2.27 -12.32 -14.14
CA ARG A 63 -1.19 -12.45 -13.15
C ARG A 63 -1.76 -12.95 -11.81
N PHE A 64 -2.39 -14.12 -11.84
CA PHE A 64 -3.11 -14.69 -10.70
C PHE A 64 -2.23 -14.92 -9.47
N ASN A 65 -0.97 -15.32 -9.64
CA ASN A 65 -0.03 -15.50 -8.52
C ASN A 65 0.23 -14.19 -7.77
N THR A 66 0.42 -13.10 -8.52
CA THR A 66 0.65 -11.76 -7.96
C THR A 66 -0.60 -11.24 -7.27
N ALA A 67 -1.78 -11.43 -7.87
CA ALA A 67 -3.04 -11.07 -7.24
C ALA A 67 -3.30 -11.86 -5.96
N HIS A 68 -3.02 -13.16 -5.97
CA HIS A 68 -3.16 -14.00 -4.78
C HIS A 68 -2.22 -13.53 -3.66
N PHE A 69 -0.96 -13.21 -3.99
CA PHE A 69 -0.01 -12.64 -3.04
C PHE A 69 -0.51 -11.33 -2.42
N LEU A 70 -0.98 -10.39 -3.26
CA LEU A 70 -1.54 -9.12 -2.79
C LEU A 70 -2.77 -9.34 -1.90
N ASN A 71 -3.65 -10.28 -2.25
CA ASN A 71 -4.83 -10.61 -1.44
C ASN A 71 -4.44 -11.19 -0.07
N THR A 72 -3.44 -12.07 -0.02
CA THR A 72 -2.92 -12.61 1.24
C THR A 72 -2.34 -11.50 2.13
N LEU A 73 -1.60 -10.58 1.52
CA LEU A 73 -1.07 -9.37 2.17
C LEU A 73 -2.18 -8.49 2.73
N THR A 74 -3.21 -8.21 1.94
CA THR A 74 -4.38 -7.44 2.37
C THR A 74 -5.01 -8.04 3.61
N ASN A 75 -5.24 -9.37 3.62
CA ASN A 75 -5.82 -10.07 4.76
C ASN A 75 -4.93 -9.97 6.01
N GLN A 76 -3.60 -10.08 5.87
CA GLN A 76 -2.68 -9.94 7.00
C GLN A 76 -2.71 -8.52 7.59
N ILE A 77 -2.68 -7.49 6.74
CA ILE A 77 -2.72 -6.09 7.18
C ILE A 77 -4.07 -5.79 7.85
N GLN A 78 -5.16 -6.25 7.26
CA GLN A 78 -6.49 -6.08 7.81
C GLN A 78 -6.66 -6.77 9.17
N GLN A 79 -6.15 -8.00 9.33
CA GLN A 79 -6.15 -8.68 10.63
C GLN A 79 -5.36 -7.91 11.68
N ASN A 80 -4.21 -7.33 11.32
CA ASN A 80 -3.45 -6.49 12.25
C ASN A 80 -4.22 -5.23 12.66
N LEU A 81 -4.93 -4.60 11.72
CA LEU A 81 -5.80 -3.45 11.97
C LEU A 81 -6.98 -3.79 12.89
N ASP A 82 -7.68 -4.90 12.61
CA ASP A 82 -8.83 -5.34 13.39
C ASP A 82 -8.43 -5.81 14.80
N CYS A 83 -7.26 -6.44 14.97
CA CYS A 83 -6.72 -6.81 16.28
C CYS A 83 -6.30 -5.60 17.14
N HIS A 84 -6.06 -4.42 16.53
CA HIS A 84 -5.69 -3.18 17.23
C HIS A 84 -6.87 -2.27 17.56
N ARG A 85 -8.11 -2.72 17.39
CA ARG A 85 -9.29 -1.97 17.83
C ARG A 85 -9.55 -2.22 19.33
N PRO A 86 -9.20 -1.31 20.26
CA PRO A 86 -9.66 -1.43 21.63
C PRO A 86 -11.19 -1.31 21.64
N ASN A 87 -11.84 -2.29 22.27
CA ASN A 87 -13.22 -2.22 22.72
C ASN A 87 -13.39 -1.12 23.77
#